data_AF-A0A7L4TNV0-F1
#
_entry.id   AF-A0A7L4TNV0-F1
#
_cell.length_a   1.000
_cell.length_b   1.000
_cell.length_c   1.000
_cell.angle_alpha   90.00
_cell.angle_beta   90.00
_cell.angle_gamma   90.00
#
_symmetry.space_group_name_H-M   'P 1'
#
loop_
_entity.id
_entity.type
_entity.pdbx_description
1 polymer ?
#
loop_
_entity_poly.entity_id
_entity_poly.type
_entity_poly.pdbx_seq_one_letter_code
_entity_poly.pdbx_strand_id
1 'polypeptide(L)'
;MFLHSYFQKKIIIKKNNVILKSKKDLLLFIDNSDLNITYLINKLNKKGLVGTSFDDYIDKIDAIEKYYEDEFLNETIDEQQKLRLAFWSFFAKLLIRELGGELQIAPKNDYSEGTPQLINYGNRFDKKGKRKWIGISFNSWLESHISKKNLVSLKGKVNKLIEDYS
;
A
#
# COMPACT_ATOMS: atom_id res chain seq x y z
N MET A 1 27.45 -30.32 9.45
CA MET A 1 28.09 -29.77 8.23
C MET A 1 26.97 -29.71 7.18
N PHE A 2 26.28 -28.62 6.88
CA PHE A 2 26.62 -27.20 6.81
C PHE A 2 25.53 -26.35 7.49
N LEU A 3 25.89 -25.68 8.59
CA LEU A 3 25.45 -24.32 8.83
C LEU A 3 26.21 -23.48 7.81
N HIS A 4 25.55 -22.74 6.92
CA HIS A 4 26.00 -21.43 6.42
C HIS A 4 25.00 -20.86 5.40
N SER A 5 24.74 -19.57 5.54
CA SER A 5 24.03 -18.71 4.57
C SER A 5 22.51 -18.56 4.70
N TYR A 6 21.98 -18.54 5.92
CA TYR A 6 20.99 -17.49 6.23
C TYR A 6 21.77 -16.23 6.53
N PHE A 7 22.34 -15.63 5.48
CA PHE A 7 22.80 -14.25 5.56
C PHE A 7 21.59 -13.47 6.07
N GLN A 8 21.72 -12.97 7.30
CA GLN A 8 21.04 -11.79 7.75
C GLN A 8 21.28 -10.74 6.66
N LYS A 9 20.39 -10.69 5.67
CA LYS A 9 20.08 -9.47 4.96
C LYS A 9 19.57 -8.56 6.07
N LYS A 10 20.49 -7.87 6.74
CA LYS A 10 20.28 -6.48 7.12
C LYS A 10 19.86 -5.84 5.82
N ILE A 11 18.55 -5.89 5.54
CA ILE A 11 17.94 -5.08 4.52
C ILE A 11 18.18 -3.69 5.06
N ILE A 12 19.30 -3.10 4.66
CA ILE A 12 19.41 -1.66 4.56
C ILE A 12 18.33 -1.37 3.51
N ILE A 13 17.09 -1.20 3.99
CA ILE A 13 16.05 -0.49 3.27
C ILE A 13 16.68 0.90 3.18
N LYS A 14 17.56 1.10 2.20
CA LYS A 14 18.00 2.44 1.82
C LYS A 14 16.68 3.17 1.67
N LYS A 15 16.52 4.27 2.41
CA LYS A 15 15.41 5.22 2.37
C LYS A 15 15.24 5.83 0.96
N ASN A 16 15.15 5.00 -0.08
CA ASN A 16 14.63 5.35 -1.38
C ASN A 16 13.11 5.24 -1.26
N ASN A 17 12.59 6.05 -0.35
CA ASN A 17 11.16 6.19 -0.18
C ASN A 17 10.68 6.95 -1.41
N VAL A 18 9.85 6.32 -2.23
CA VAL A 18 8.87 7.10 -2.99
C VAL A 18 8.04 7.80 -1.94
N ILE A 19 8.14 9.11 -1.90
CA ILE A 19 7.41 10.02 -1.03
C ILE A 19 6.78 10.97 -2.03
N LEU A 20 5.46 11.07 -2.05
CA LEU A 20 4.83 12.20 -2.74
C LEU A 20 5.24 13.46 -1.99
N LYS A 21 5.92 14.40 -2.65
CA LYS A 21 6.55 15.55 -1.96
C LYS A 21 5.73 16.82 -2.11
N SER A 22 4.84 16.86 -3.09
CA SER A 22 4.12 18.07 -3.47
C SER A 22 2.69 17.76 -3.90
N LYS A 23 1.84 18.79 -3.89
CA LYS A 23 0.49 18.71 -4.46
C LYS A 23 0.52 18.27 -5.93
N LYS A 24 1.54 18.68 -6.70
CA LYS A 24 1.71 18.26 -8.09
C LYS A 24 1.94 16.75 -8.19
N ASP A 25 2.78 16.19 -7.32
CA ASP A 25 3.02 14.73 -7.30
C ASP A 25 1.76 13.96 -6.94
N LEU A 26 0.95 14.50 -6.00
CA LEU A 26 -0.33 13.90 -5.65
C LEU A 26 -1.32 13.92 -6.83
N LEU A 27 -1.43 15.04 -7.54
CA LEU A 27 -2.30 15.13 -8.71
C LEU A 27 -1.86 14.15 -9.80
N LEU A 28 -0.56 14.11 -10.10
CA LEU A 28 -0.01 13.12 -11.04
C LEU A 28 -0.26 11.68 -10.58
N PHE A 29 -0.18 11.41 -9.28
CA PHE A 29 -0.51 10.09 -8.74
C PHE A 29 -2.00 9.74 -8.94
N ILE A 30 -2.91 10.68 -8.68
CA ILE A 30 -4.36 10.51 -8.87
C ILE A 30 -4.67 10.28 -10.36
N ASP A 31 -4.14 11.12 -11.24
CA ASP A 31 -4.36 11.05 -12.69
C ASP A 31 -3.86 9.72 -13.28
N ASN A 32 -2.81 9.13 -12.70
CA ASN A 32 -2.23 7.87 -13.15
C ASN A 32 -2.70 6.65 -12.34
N SER A 33 -3.68 6.78 -11.44
CA SER A 33 -4.11 5.69 -10.55
C SER A 33 -4.55 4.44 -11.32
N ASP A 34 -5.33 4.60 -12.40
CA ASP A 34 -5.79 3.46 -13.21
C ASP A 34 -4.65 2.80 -13.99
N LEU A 35 -3.64 3.56 -14.43
CA LEU A 35 -2.44 3.01 -15.06
C LEU A 35 -1.60 2.20 -14.07
N ASN A 36 -1.45 2.71 -12.85
CA ASN A 36 -0.75 2.02 -11.77
C ASN A 36 -1.45 0.70 -11.39
N ILE A 37 -2.78 0.71 -11.34
CA ILE A 37 -3.58 -0.50 -11.08
C ILE A 37 -3.46 -1.49 -12.25
N THR A 38 -3.55 -1.02 -13.49
CA THR A 38 -3.35 -1.86 -14.68
C THR A 38 -1.96 -2.51 -14.69
N TYR A 39 -0.94 -1.76 -14.29
CA TYR A 39 0.41 -2.27 -14.12
C TYR A 39 0.49 -3.38 -13.06
N LEU A 40 -0.18 -3.21 -11.90
CA LEU A 40 -0.27 -4.25 -10.88
C LEU A 40 -0.97 -5.51 -11.40
N ILE A 41 -2.12 -5.35 -12.07
CA ILE A 41 -2.87 -6.47 -12.66
C ILE A 41 -1.99 -7.25 -13.64
N ASN A 42 -1.23 -6.56 -14.49
CA ASN A 42 -0.30 -7.21 -15.41
C ASN A 42 0.80 -8.00 -14.70
N LYS A 43 1.29 -7.51 -13.56
CA LYS A 43 2.28 -8.22 -12.73
C LYS A 43 1.68 -9.47 -12.08
N LEU A 44 0.47 -9.36 -11.53
CA LEU A 44 -0.23 -10.48 -10.90
C LEU A 44 -0.60 -11.56 -11.92
N ASN A 45 -1.10 -11.16 -13.09
CA ASN A 45 -1.41 -12.07 -14.21
C ASN A 45 -0.17 -12.87 -14.65
N LYS A 46 1.01 -12.24 -14.74
CA LYS A 46 2.27 -12.94 -15.06
C LYS A 46 2.67 -13.99 -14.01
N LYS A 47 2.11 -13.92 -12.81
CA LYS A 47 2.29 -14.89 -11.72
C LYS A 47 1.14 -15.88 -11.59
N GLY A 48 0.22 -15.92 -12.57
CA GLY A 48 -0.90 -16.86 -12.62
C GLY A 48 -2.13 -16.43 -11.82
N LEU A 49 -2.15 -15.23 -11.24
CA LEU A 49 -3.35 -14.67 -10.63
C LEU A 49 -4.19 -14.04 -11.74
N VAL A 50 -5.17 -14.77 -12.26
CA VAL A 50 -5.98 -14.29 -13.40
C VAL A 50 -6.98 -13.23 -12.95
N GLY A 51 -6.99 -12.09 -13.66
CA GLY A 51 -7.98 -11.03 -13.56
C GLY A 51 -7.76 -9.95 -14.62
N THR A 52 -8.81 -9.20 -14.93
CA THR A 52 -8.81 -8.20 -16.01
C THR A 52 -9.10 -6.79 -15.50
N SER A 53 -9.73 -6.68 -14.33
CA SER A 53 -10.18 -5.41 -13.76
C SER A 53 -9.76 -5.27 -12.31
N PHE A 54 -9.87 -4.06 -11.77
CA PHE A 54 -9.69 -3.80 -10.34
C PHE A 54 -10.60 -4.68 -9.47
N ASP A 55 -11.85 -4.88 -9.89
CA ASP A 55 -12.87 -5.62 -9.13
C ASP A 55 -12.50 -7.09 -8.94
N ASP A 56 -11.87 -7.71 -9.95
CA ASP A 56 -11.44 -9.11 -9.92
C ASP A 56 -10.40 -9.41 -8.82
N TYR A 57 -9.80 -8.37 -8.25
CA TYR A 57 -8.71 -8.46 -7.28
C TYR A 57 -9.08 -7.97 -5.88
N ILE A 58 -10.25 -7.38 -5.66
CA ILE A 58 -10.71 -6.93 -4.33
C ILE A 58 -10.76 -8.12 -3.36
N ASP A 59 -11.29 -9.26 -3.81
CA ASP A 59 -11.37 -10.48 -2.97
C ASP A 59 -10.04 -11.24 -2.88
N LYS A 60 -9.01 -10.80 -3.64
CA LYS A 60 -7.69 -11.44 -3.75
C LYS A 60 -6.59 -10.66 -3.03
N ILE A 61 -6.93 -9.81 -2.06
CA ILE A 61 -5.93 -9.03 -1.28
C ILE A 61 -4.86 -9.92 -0.65
N ASP A 62 -5.21 -11.11 -0.16
CA ASP A 62 -4.23 -12.05 0.42
C ASP A 62 -3.21 -12.53 -0.65
N ALA A 63 -3.65 -12.70 -1.89
CA ALA A 63 -2.77 -13.05 -3.00
C ALA A 63 -1.90 -11.86 -3.46
N ILE A 64 -2.44 -10.63 -3.41
CA ILE A 64 -1.67 -9.41 -3.64
C ILE A 64 -0.58 -9.27 -2.57
N GLU A 65 -0.93 -9.44 -1.30
CA GLU A 65 0.01 -9.43 -0.18
C GLU A 65 1.16 -10.42 -0.43
N LYS A 66 0.83 -11.68 -0.72
CA LYS A 66 1.82 -12.71 -1.04
C LYS A 66 2.71 -12.34 -2.24
N TYR A 67 2.15 -11.77 -3.30
CA TYR A 67 2.92 -11.30 -4.45
C TYR A 67 3.99 -10.27 -4.05
N TYR A 68 3.62 -9.29 -3.22
CA TYR A 68 4.59 -8.29 -2.75
C TYR A 68 5.63 -8.90 -1.81
N GLU A 69 5.26 -9.86 -0.96
CA GLU A 69 6.19 -10.58 -0.09
C GLU A 69 7.26 -11.32 -0.89
N ASP A 70 6.83 -12.05 -1.92
CA ASP A 70 7.71 -12.92 -2.71
C ASP A 70 8.61 -12.12 -3.67
N GLU A 71 8.10 -11.01 -4.23
CA GLU A 71 8.73 -10.38 -5.40
C GLU A 71 9.38 -9.02 -5.10
N PHE A 72 8.83 -8.22 -4.18
CA PHE A 72 9.18 -6.80 -4.08
C PHE A 72 10.67 -6.56 -3.83
N LEU A 73 11.28 -7.32 -2.93
CA LEU A 73 12.70 -7.16 -2.56
C LEU A 73 13.67 -7.73 -3.61
N ASN A 74 13.16 -8.50 -4.59
CA ASN A 74 13.94 -9.06 -5.69
C ASN A 74 13.96 -8.15 -6.93
N GLU A 75 13.09 -7.15 -6.96
CA GLU A 75 12.95 -6.21 -8.08
C GLU A 75 13.98 -5.06 -8.00
N THR A 76 14.23 -4.40 -9.13
CA THR A 76 15.11 -3.22 -9.20
C THR A 76 14.51 -2.04 -8.43
N ILE A 77 15.33 -1.03 -8.11
CA ILE A 77 14.84 0.17 -7.41
C ILE A 77 13.70 0.83 -8.18
N ASP A 78 13.84 1.04 -9.49
CA ASP A 78 12.82 1.69 -10.32
C ASP A 78 11.52 0.87 -10.35
N GLU A 79 11.63 -0.45 -10.35
CA GLU A 79 10.47 -1.33 -10.36
C GLU A 79 9.78 -1.38 -8.99
N GLN A 80 10.56 -1.38 -7.90
CA GLN A 80 10.03 -1.19 -6.55
C GLN A 80 9.27 0.14 -6.42
N GLN A 81 9.69 1.20 -7.10
CA GLN A 81 8.96 2.47 -7.10
C GLN A 81 7.59 2.34 -7.77
N LYS A 82 7.51 1.74 -8.96
CA LYS A 82 6.24 1.49 -9.65
C LYS A 82 5.32 0.60 -8.83
N LEU A 83 5.87 -0.45 -8.22
CA LEU A 83 5.13 -1.36 -7.34
C LEU A 83 4.55 -0.64 -6.11
N ARG A 84 5.26 0.33 -5.52
CA ARG A 84 4.72 1.17 -4.44
C ARG A 84 3.55 2.04 -4.91
N LEU A 85 3.68 2.67 -6.07
CA LEU A 85 2.60 3.50 -6.65
C LEU A 85 1.38 2.65 -7.00
N ALA A 86 1.59 1.45 -7.56
CA ALA A 86 0.57 0.43 -7.79
C ALA A 86 -0.17 0.04 -6.50
N PHE A 87 0.59 -0.27 -5.44
CA PHE A 87 0.04 -0.62 -4.14
C PHE A 87 -0.86 0.50 -3.62
N TRP A 88 -0.33 1.72 -3.57
CA TRP A 88 -1.10 2.87 -3.10
C TRP A 88 -2.33 3.15 -3.96
N SER A 89 -2.22 3.03 -5.28
CA SER A 89 -3.36 3.27 -6.19
C SER A 89 -4.46 2.25 -5.94
N PHE A 90 -4.11 0.97 -5.80
CA PHE A 90 -5.05 -0.10 -5.53
C PHE A 90 -5.80 0.13 -4.21
N PHE A 91 -5.08 0.33 -3.11
CA PHE A 91 -5.70 0.50 -1.80
C PHE A 91 -6.40 1.85 -1.64
N ALA A 92 -5.90 2.93 -2.25
CA ALA A 92 -6.62 4.20 -2.27
C ALA A 92 -7.95 4.08 -3.02
N LYS A 93 -7.96 3.43 -4.20
CA LYS A 93 -9.20 3.21 -4.96
C LYS A 93 -10.20 2.36 -4.18
N LEU A 94 -9.73 1.31 -3.51
CA LEU A 94 -10.56 0.49 -2.63
C LEU A 94 -11.17 1.31 -1.49
N LEU A 95 -10.35 2.06 -0.75
CA LEU A 95 -10.87 2.85 0.38
C LEU A 95 -11.81 3.98 -0.08
N ILE A 96 -11.54 4.63 -1.21
CA ILE A 96 -12.45 5.65 -1.79
C ILE A 96 -13.78 5.02 -2.19
N ARG A 97 -13.77 3.82 -2.77
CA ARG A 97 -15.01 3.12 -3.15
C ARG A 97 -15.87 2.82 -1.93
N GLU A 98 -15.26 2.34 -0.85
CA GLU A 98 -15.99 1.87 0.33
C GLU A 98 -16.37 3.01 1.29
N LEU A 99 -15.54 4.05 1.40
CA LEU A 99 -15.68 5.10 2.42
C LEU A 99 -15.90 6.52 1.85
N GLY A 100 -15.74 6.70 0.53
CA GLY A 100 -15.72 7.99 -0.13
C GLY A 100 -14.45 8.80 0.20
N GLY A 101 -14.55 10.13 0.12
CA GLY A 101 -13.49 11.04 0.53
C GLY A 101 -12.47 11.39 -0.57
N GLU A 102 -11.37 11.99 -0.14
CA GLU A 102 -10.34 12.59 -1.00
C GLU A 102 -8.95 12.20 -0.51
N LEU A 103 -7.94 12.27 -1.38
CA LEU A 103 -6.56 11.98 -0.99
C LEU A 103 -5.79 13.24 -0.59
N GLN A 104 -4.95 13.08 0.42
CA GLN A 104 -3.94 14.05 0.84
C GLN A 104 -2.62 13.33 1.14
N ILE A 105 -1.49 14.01 0.96
CA ILE A 105 -0.19 13.47 1.34
C ILE A 105 -0.03 13.55 2.86
N ALA A 106 0.38 12.45 3.50
CA ALA A 106 0.78 12.43 4.90
C ALA A 106 1.87 13.49 5.18
N PRO A 107 1.73 14.27 6.26
CA PRO A 107 2.64 15.38 6.54
C PRO A 107 4.02 14.88 6.98
N LYS A 108 5.02 15.76 6.92
CA LYS A 108 6.43 15.40 7.22
C LYS A 108 6.69 14.90 8.64
N ASN A 109 5.81 15.24 9.58
CA ASN A 109 5.89 14.84 10.98
C ASN A 109 5.12 13.54 11.28
N ASP A 110 4.51 12.91 10.27
CA ASP A 110 3.80 11.64 10.42
C ASP A 110 4.74 10.46 10.14
N TYR A 111 4.51 9.34 10.82
CA TYR A 111 5.26 8.10 10.60
C TYR A 111 5.09 7.55 9.18
N SER A 112 4.04 7.97 8.47
CA SER A 112 3.72 7.61 7.09
C SER A 112 4.01 8.72 6.06
N GLU A 113 4.87 9.69 6.37
CA GLU A 113 5.25 10.82 5.49
C GLU A 113 5.29 10.42 3.99
N GLY A 114 4.62 11.23 3.15
CA GLY A 114 4.64 11.03 1.70
C GLY A 114 3.68 9.97 1.17
N THR A 115 3.00 9.24 2.05
CA THR A 115 1.97 8.27 1.68
C THR A 115 0.66 8.99 1.33
N PRO A 116 -0.06 8.59 0.27
CA PRO A 116 -1.43 9.01 0.05
C PRO A 116 -2.34 8.51 1.19
N GLN A 117 -3.00 9.44 1.87
CA GLN A 117 -3.95 9.18 2.93
C GLN A 117 -5.32 9.71 2.50
N LEU A 118 -6.36 8.93 2.75
CA LEU A 118 -7.74 9.35 2.65
C LEU A 118 -8.07 10.34 3.76
N ILE A 119 -8.78 11.40 3.40
CA ILE A 119 -9.38 12.43 4.24
C ILE A 119 -10.85 12.61 3.84
N ASN A 120 -11.63 13.29 4.68
CA ASN A 120 -13.03 13.63 4.39
C ASN A 120 -13.96 12.43 4.08
N TYR A 121 -13.59 11.23 4.52
CA TYR A 121 -14.31 9.96 4.34
C TYR A 121 -15.14 9.58 5.58
N GLY A 122 -16.12 8.69 5.40
CA GLY A 122 -16.82 7.99 6.49
C GLY A 122 -17.36 8.88 7.63
N ASN A 123 -17.48 8.28 8.82
CA ASN A 123 -17.79 9.00 10.05
C ASN A 123 -16.50 9.63 10.63
N ARG A 124 -16.31 10.92 10.32
CA ARG A 124 -15.03 11.67 10.26
C ARG A 124 -14.25 11.83 11.56
N PHE A 125 -14.66 11.22 12.65
CA PHE A 125 -14.13 11.52 13.98
C PHE A 125 -13.77 10.26 14.72
N ASP A 126 -12.59 10.24 15.32
CA ASP A 126 -12.32 9.26 16.36
C ASP A 126 -13.26 9.46 17.56
N LYS A 127 -13.23 8.52 18.50
CA LYS A 127 -14.01 8.62 19.76
C LYS A 127 -13.75 9.91 20.56
N LYS A 128 -12.75 10.72 20.18
CA LYS A 128 -12.35 12.00 20.80
C LYS A 128 -12.67 13.22 19.92
N GLY A 129 -13.41 13.08 18.82
CA GLY A 129 -13.82 14.19 17.97
C GLY A 129 -12.71 14.71 17.03
N LYS A 130 -11.62 13.97 16.82
CA LYS A 130 -10.54 14.39 15.91
C LYS A 130 -10.71 13.79 14.52
N ARG A 131 -10.53 14.65 13.50
CA ARG A 131 -10.44 14.21 12.10
C ARG A 131 -9.28 13.25 11.92
N LYS A 132 -9.56 12.05 11.43
CA LYS A 132 -8.54 11.05 11.14
C LYS A 132 -8.20 11.02 9.66
N TRP A 133 -6.94 10.75 9.37
CA TRP A 133 -6.46 10.44 8.03
C TRP A 133 -6.17 8.94 8.03
N ILE A 134 -6.65 8.22 7.01
CA ILE A 134 -6.42 6.77 6.92
C ILE A 134 -5.75 6.43 5.62
N GLY A 135 -4.96 5.37 5.64
CA GLY A 135 -4.21 4.95 4.48
C GLY A 135 -3.32 3.80 4.86
N ILE A 136 -2.78 3.16 3.84
CA ILE A 136 -1.91 2.02 4.01
C ILE A 136 -0.52 2.42 3.56
N SER A 137 0.29 2.85 4.54
CA SER A 137 1.72 3.06 4.32
C SER A 137 2.37 1.75 3.90
N PHE A 138 2.89 1.72 2.67
CA PHE A 138 3.58 0.56 2.12
C PHE A 138 4.80 0.22 2.96
N ASN A 139 5.59 1.23 3.34
CA ASN A 139 6.77 1.03 4.19
C ASN A 139 6.40 0.45 5.55
N SER A 140 5.40 1.02 6.22
CA SER A 140 5.01 0.55 7.55
C SER A 140 4.45 -0.87 7.51
N TRP A 141 3.72 -1.22 6.45
CA TRP A 141 3.24 -2.59 6.22
C TRP A 141 4.40 -3.55 5.88
N LEU A 142 5.30 -3.18 4.96
CA LEU A 142 6.43 -4.02 4.58
C LEU A 142 7.40 -4.23 5.75
N GLU A 143 7.70 -3.18 6.53
CA GLU A 143 8.56 -3.26 7.72
C GLU A 143 7.94 -4.15 8.81
N SER A 144 6.64 -4.00 9.09
CA SER A 144 5.96 -4.86 10.07
C SER A 144 5.94 -6.31 9.61
N HIS A 145 5.79 -6.56 8.30
CA HIS A 145 5.84 -7.88 7.71
C HIS A 145 7.26 -8.50 7.81
N ILE A 146 8.30 -7.81 7.31
CA ILE A 146 9.70 -8.28 7.35
C ILE A 146 10.14 -8.57 8.79
N SER A 147 9.77 -7.71 9.74
CA SER A 147 10.12 -7.89 11.15
C SER A 147 9.28 -8.95 11.87
N LYS A 148 8.33 -9.61 11.18
CA LYS A 148 7.35 -10.55 11.74
C LYS A 148 6.58 -9.96 12.93
N LYS A 149 6.44 -8.63 12.97
CA LYS A 149 5.67 -7.91 14.00
C LYS A 149 4.22 -7.71 13.59
N ASN A 150 3.88 -7.97 12.33
CA ASN A 150 2.51 -7.93 11.85
C ASN A 150 1.76 -9.19 12.29
N LEU A 151 0.78 -9.02 13.18
CA LEU A 151 -0.15 -10.08 13.59
C LEU A 151 -1.43 -10.09 12.74
N VAL A 152 -1.58 -9.14 11.80
CA VAL A 152 -2.79 -8.94 11.00
C VAL A 152 -2.41 -8.85 9.53
N SER A 153 -3.08 -9.62 8.67
CA SER A 153 -2.90 -9.59 7.22
C SER A 153 -3.31 -8.23 6.62
N LEU A 154 -2.84 -7.94 5.41
CA LEU A 154 -3.23 -6.75 4.67
C LEU A 154 -4.75 -6.70 4.46
N LYS A 155 -5.38 -7.84 4.17
CA LYS A 155 -6.84 -7.98 4.10
C LYS A 155 -7.51 -7.66 5.43
N GLY A 156 -7.00 -8.21 6.54
CA GLY A 156 -7.52 -7.91 7.88
C GLY A 156 -7.40 -6.44 8.24
N LYS A 157 -6.31 -5.78 7.84
CA LYS A 157 -6.11 -4.34 8.03
C LYS A 157 -7.10 -3.51 7.21
N VAL A 158 -7.31 -3.87 5.94
CA VAL A 158 -8.28 -3.20 5.05
C VAL A 158 -9.70 -3.35 5.61
N ASN A 159 -10.12 -4.57 5.93
CA ASN A 159 -11.45 -4.83 6.46
C ASN A 159 -11.73 -4.06 7.74
N LYS A 160 -10.76 -4.06 8.68
CA LYS A 160 -10.88 -3.30 9.92
C LYS A 160 -11.00 -1.79 9.66
N LEU A 161 -10.25 -1.24 8.71
CA LEU A 161 -10.38 0.17 8.34
C LEU A 161 -11.76 0.47 7.76
N ILE A 162 -12.30 -0.41 6.91
CA ILE A 162 -13.64 -0.21 6.35
C ILE A 162 -14.67 -0.27 7.48
N GLU A 163 -14.64 -1.31 8.32
CA GLU A 163 -15.56 -1.50 9.44
C GLU A 163 -15.52 -0.35 10.46
N ASP A 164 -14.31 0.16 10.78
CA ASP A 164 -14.15 1.24 11.76
C ASP A 164 -14.73 2.59 11.25
N TYR A 165 -14.92 2.77 9.94
CA TYR A 165 -15.25 4.08 9.33
C TYR A 165 -16.40 4.10 8.31
N SER A 166 -17.01 2.96 7.97
CA SER A 166 -18.27 2.87 7.20
C SER A 166 -19.46 3.30 8.03
#